data_AF-A0A7Y4WR50-F1
#
_entry.id   AF-A0A7Y4WR50-F1
#
_cell.length_a   1.000
_cell.length_b   1.000
_cell.length_c   1.000
_cell.angle_alpha   90.00
_cell.angle_beta   90.00
_cell.angle_gamma   90.00
#
_symmetry.space_group_name_H-M   'P 1'
#
loop_
_entity.id
_entity.type
_entity.pdbx_description
1 polymer ?
#
loop_
_entity_poly.entity_id
_entity_poly.type
_entity_poly.pdbx_seq_one_letter_code
_entity_poly.pdbx_strand_id
1 'polypeptide(L)' 'IAHEATLRAFARKLSAHPFAHNAKHDLDRATLIDSYHCSRYNTNTGKLTTPMFEAVFAQARALLR' A
#
# COMPACT_ATOMS: atom_id res chain seq x y z
N ILE A 1 7.81 6.58 4.05
CA ILE A 1 7.18 7.66 4.83
C ILE A 1 5.74 7.31 5.19
N ALA A 2 4.78 7.34 4.26
CA ALA A 2 3.36 7.06 4.59
C ALA A 2 3.14 5.70 5.28
N HIS A 3 3.66 4.62 4.70
CA HIS A 3 3.59 3.27 5.28
C HIS A 3 4.10 3.21 6.73
N GLU A 4 5.30 3.74 6.98
CA GLU A 4 5.89 3.78 8.33
C GLU A 4 5.05 4.62 9.31
N ALA A 5 4.58 5.79 8.88
CA ALA A 5 3.74 6.65 9.71
C ALA A 5 2.42 5.95 10.08
N THR A 6 1.79 5.26 9.12
CA THR A 6 0.59 4.46 9.38
C THR A 6 0.87 3.32 10.35
N LEU A 7 1.92 2.52 10.14
CA LEU A 7 2.25 1.43 11.07
C LEU A 7 2.51 1.93 12.49
N ARG A 8 3.23 3.06 12.64
CA ARG A 8 3.47 3.69 13.95
C ARG A 8 2.16 4.13 14.61
N ALA A 9 1.23 4.73 13.85
CA ALA A 9 -0.07 5.12 14.36
C ALA A 9 -0.92 3.92 14.85
N PHE A 10 -0.72 2.74 14.25
CA PHE A 10 -1.34 1.48 14.67
C PHE A 10 -0.49 0.67 15.66
N ALA A 11 0.58 1.25 16.23
CA ALA A 11 1.52 0.59 17.14
C ALA A 11 2.10 -0.74 16.60
N ARG A 12 2.36 -0.81 15.29
CA ARG A 12 2.94 -2.00 14.63
C ARG A 12 4.43 -1.86 14.36
N LYS A 13 5.13 -3.01 14.42
CA LYS A 13 6.55 -3.12 14.06
C LYS A 13 6.72 -3.08 12.54
N LEU A 14 7.60 -2.19 12.06
CA LEU A 14 7.99 -2.13 10.65
C LEU A 14 8.57 -3.45 10.14
N SER A 15 9.39 -4.12 10.95
CA SER A 15 10.03 -5.39 10.55
C SER A 15 9.04 -6.53 10.34
N ALA A 16 7.84 -6.44 10.91
CA ALA A 16 6.77 -7.43 10.73
C ALA A 16 5.85 -7.11 9.53
N HIS A 17 5.96 -5.90 8.97
CA HIS A 17 5.10 -5.40 7.91
C HIS A 17 5.95 -4.74 6.82
N PRO A 18 6.75 -5.51 6.07
CA PRO A 18 7.62 -4.94 5.05
C PRO A 18 6.80 -4.29 3.94
N PHE A 19 7.24 -3.11 3.50
CA PHE A 19 6.61 -2.42 2.37
C PHE A 19 6.86 -3.15 1.04
N ALA A 20 5.79 -3.40 0.29
CA ALA A 20 5.87 -3.81 -1.10
C ALA A 20 4.62 -3.35 -1.87
N HIS A 21 4.73 -3.04 -3.16
CA HIS A 21 3.56 -2.58 -3.91
C HIS A 21 2.46 -3.65 -3.95
N ASN A 22 1.23 -3.23 -3.65
CA ASN A 22 0.04 -4.07 -3.52
C ASN A 22 0.14 -5.14 -2.41
N ALA A 23 1.09 -4.99 -1.47
CA ALA A 23 1.12 -5.80 -0.25
C ALA A 23 -0.03 -5.41 0.67
N LYS A 24 -0.56 -6.42 1.36
CA LYS A 24 -1.68 -6.29 2.29
C LYS A 24 -1.22 -6.66 3.69
N HIS A 25 -1.52 -5.79 4.64
CA HIS A 25 -1.19 -5.96 6.05
C HIS A 25 -2.47 -5.86 6.87
N ASP A 26 -2.69 -6.82 7.76
CA ASP A 26 -3.76 -6.76 8.74
C ASP A 26 -3.33 -5.92 9.94
N LEU A 27 -4.11 -4.90 10.28
CA LEU A 27 -3.90 -4.02 11.43
C LEU A 27 -5.02 -4.18 12.47
N ASP A 28 -5.64 -5.36 12.55
CA ASP A 28 -6.81 -5.77 13.34
C ASP A 28 -8.11 -5.09 12.91
N ARG A 29 -8.20 -3.77 13.06
CA ARG A 29 -9.42 -2.99 12.79
C ARG A 29 -9.41 -2.32 11.43
N ALA A 30 -8.32 -2.45 10.70
CA ALA A 30 -8.12 -1.90 9.37
C ALA A 30 -7.19 -2.81 8.57
N THR A 31 -7.30 -2.75 7.26
CA THR A 31 -6.32 -3.34 6.35
C THR A 31 -5.52 -2.22 5.70
N LEU A 32 -4.19 -2.33 5.78
CA LEU A 32 -3.27 -1.44 5.06
C LEU A 32 -2.88 -2.11 3.74
N ILE A 33 -3.13 -1.41 2.63
CA ILE A 33 -2.66 -1.81 1.30
C ILE A 33 -1.59 -0.82 0.86
N ASP A 34 -0.41 -1.35 0.54
CA ASP A 34 0.73 -0.55 0.13
C ASP A 34 0.67 -0.20 -1.36
N SER A 35 1.09 1.03 -1.70
CA SER A 35 1.31 1.40 -3.09
C SER A 35 2.60 2.19 -3.25
N TYR A 36 3.28 2.01 -4.38
CA TYR A 36 4.22 3.02 -4.83
C TYR A 36 3.48 4.35 -5.01
N HIS A 37 4.17 5.45 -4.70
CA HIS A 37 3.62 6.78 -4.89
C HIS A 37 3.41 7.06 -6.37
N CYS A 38 2.28 7.65 -6.76
CA CYS A 38 1.95 8.02 -8.13
C CYS A 38 2.72 9.27 -8.63
N SER A 39 3.99 9.42 -8.24
CA SER A 39 4.85 10.50 -8.73
C SER A 39 5.12 10.35 -10.22
N ARG A 40 5.36 11.50 -10.87
CA ARG A 40 5.83 11.57 -12.26
C ARG A 40 7.04 10.68 -12.52
N TYR A 41 7.97 10.59 -11.57
CA TYR A 41 9.13 9.70 -11.69
C TYR A 41 8.70 8.22 -11.81
N ASN A 42 7.83 7.73 -10.93
CA ASN A 42 7.43 6.33 -10.94
C ASN A 42 6.58 5.97 -12.16
N THR A 43 5.69 6.87 -12.58
CA THR A 43 4.85 6.65 -13.76
C THR A 43 5.65 6.76 -15.06
N ASN A 44 6.57 7.73 -15.19
CA ASN A 44 7.40 7.88 -16.38
C ASN A 44 8.43 6.76 -16.57
N THR A 45 8.96 6.20 -15.47
CA THR A 45 9.96 5.11 -15.52
C THR A 45 9.34 3.72 -15.59
N GLY A 46 8.01 3.61 -15.52
CA GLY A 46 7.30 2.33 -15.49
C GLY A 46 7.41 1.58 -14.16
N LYS A 47 8.04 2.17 -13.13
CA LYS A 47 8.08 1.61 -11.76
C LYS A 47 6.66 1.48 -11.16
N LEU A 48 5.73 2.32 -11.59
CA LEU A 48 4.31 2.17 -11.34
C LEU A 48 3.55 2.39 -12.66
N THR A 49 2.82 1.38 -13.10
CA THR A 49 1.92 1.49 -14.28
C THR A 49 0.48 1.73 -13.82
N THR A 50 -0.37 2.20 -14.74
CA THR A 50 -1.81 2.37 -14.46
C THR A 50 -2.47 1.06 -14.00
N PRO A 51 -2.28 -0.10 -14.68
CA PRO A 51 -2.87 -1.36 -14.23
C PRO A 51 -2.41 -1.79 -12.83
N MET A 52 -1.14 -1.54 -12.50
CA MET A 52 -0.60 -1.81 -11.16
C MET A 52 -1.31 -0.96 -10.09
N PHE A 53 -1.52 0.33 -10.38
CA PHE A 53 -2.21 1.22 -9.45
C PHE A 53 -3.70 0.85 -9.32
N GLU A 54 -4.37 0.53 -10.41
CA GLU A 54 -5.77 0.07 -10.41
C GLU A 54 -5.95 -1.23 -9.61
N ALA A 55 -4.97 -2.15 -9.65
CA ALA A 55 -5.00 -3.39 -8.88
C ALA A 55 -5.05 -3.15 -7.36
N VAL A 56 -4.44 -2.06 -6.86
CA VAL A 56 -4.53 -1.66 -5.44
C VAL A 56 -5.98 -1.33 -5.06
N PHE A 57 -6.67 -0.55 -5.89
CA PHE A 57 -8.07 -0.18 -5.63
C PHE A 57 -9.03 -1.34 -5.87
N ALA A 58 -8.76 -2.21 -6.84
CA ALA A 58 -9.51 -3.45 -7.01
C ALA A 58 -9.42 -4.33 -5.75
N GLN A 59 -8.22 -4.45 -5.16
CA GLN A 59 -8.01 -5.16 -3.91
C GLN A 59 -8.76 -4.47 -2.75
N ALA A 60 -8.70 -3.14 -2.64
CA ALA A 60 -9.44 -2.39 -1.63
C ALA A 60 -10.95 -2.63 -1.76
N ARG A 61 -11.50 -2.54 -2.98
CA ARG A 61 -12.92 -2.79 -3.26
C ARG A 61 -13.35 -4.20 -2.88
N ALA A 62 -12.52 -5.21 -3.11
CA ALA A 62 -12.83 -6.59 -2.73
C ALA A 62 -12.94 -6.81 -1.20
N LEU A 63 -12.38 -5.91 -0.39
CA LEU A 63 -12.46 -5.95 1.07
C LEU A 63 -13.66 -5.16 1.62
N LEU A 64 -14.20 -4.23 0.84
CA LEU A 64 -15.38 -3.46 1.20
C LEU A 64 -16.63 -4.30 0.85
N ARG A 65 -17.40 -4.65 1.88
CA ARG A 65 -18.70 -5.31 1.72
C ARG A 65 -19.78 -4.30 1.39
#